data_AF-A0A7S0EP04-F1
#
_entry.id   AF-A0A7S0EP04-F1
#
_cell.length_a   1.000
_cell.length_b   1.000
_cell.length_c   1.000
_cell.angle_alpha   90.00
_cell.angle_beta   90.00
_cell.angle_gamma   90.00
#
_symmetry.space_group_name_H-M   'P 1'
#
loop_
_entity.id
_entity.type
_entity.pdbx_description
1 polymer ?
#
loop_
_entity_poly.entity_id
_entity_poly.type
_entity_poly.pdbx_seq_one_letter_code
_entity_poly.pdbx_strand_id
1 'polypeptide(L)'
;MVHFSGGEVELGKPREFPSFGWDNEYGTRKLQVNPFSVSKFLITNGEFLDFVRAGGYANRNYWTEAGWQWRVFRNVHFPTFWVPNGPVGLHQYKLRVIFDIIDLPLSWPVDVNAHEARAYCAWKTAQDKPESPYRLITEGEHNVIRDQAIKDVSRGTAR
;
A
#
# COMPACT_ATOMS: atom_id res chain seq x y z
N MET A 1 9.93 4.56 10.00
CA MET A 1 8.52 4.43 10.43
C MET A 1 8.11 5.69 11.15
N VAL A 2 6.84 6.09 11.05
CA VAL A 2 6.23 7.19 11.80
C VAL A 2 5.25 6.58 12.79
N HIS A 3 5.29 7.02 14.05
CA HIS A 3 4.46 6.50 15.12
C HIS A 3 3.23 7.38 15.37
N PHE A 4 2.09 6.76 15.61
CA PHE A 4 0.82 7.39 15.93
C PHE A 4 0.26 6.78 17.21
N SER A 5 -0.24 7.63 18.12
CA SER A 5 -0.86 7.19 19.37
C SER A 5 -2.22 6.49 19.19
N GLY A 6 -2.79 6.53 17.98
CA GLY A 6 -4.17 6.14 17.75
C GLY A 6 -5.15 7.13 18.39
N GLY A 7 -6.37 6.68 18.65
CA GLY A 7 -7.45 7.48 19.24
C GLY A 7 -8.84 7.06 18.76
N GLU A 8 -9.87 7.76 19.26
CA GLU A 8 -11.21 7.65 18.70
C GLU A 8 -11.26 8.41 17.36
N VAL A 9 -11.77 7.75 16.32
CA VAL A 9 -12.08 8.35 15.02
C VAL A 9 -13.55 8.18 14.70
N GLU A 10 -14.14 9.24 14.16
CA GLU A 10 -15.51 9.23 13.64
C GLU A 10 -15.45 9.20 12.11
N LEU A 11 -15.98 8.12 11.54
CA LEU A 11 -16.15 7.97 10.10
C LEU A 11 -17.55 8.41 9.70
N GLY A 12 -17.64 8.93 8.48
CA GLY A 12 -18.89 9.36 7.87
C GLY A 12 -18.89 10.85 7.53
N LYS A 13 -19.36 11.16 6.33
CA LYS A 13 -19.52 12.52 5.83
C LYS A 13 -20.79 13.15 6.42
N PRO A 14 -20.71 14.35 7.02
CA PRO A 14 -21.90 15.08 7.45
C PRO A 14 -22.82 15.38 6.27
N ARG A 15 -24.14 15.27 6.46
CA ARG A 15 -25.12 15.56 5.39
C ARG A 15 -25.08 17.01 4.91
N GLU A 16 -24.75 17.93 5.79
CA GLU A 16 -24.63 19.37 5.49
C GLU A 16 -23.26 19.75 4.93
N PHE A 17 -22.35 18.78 4.72
CA PHE A 17 -21.02 19.08 4.22
C PHE A 17 -21.11 19.59 2.77
N PRO A 18 -20.48 20.74 2.42
CA PRO A 18 -20.74 21.46 1.17
C PRO A 18 -20.00 20.86 -0.05
N SER A 19 -20.06 19.54 -0.22
CA SER A 19 -19.57 18.84 -1.41
C SER A 19 -20.34 17.55 -1.65
N PHE A 20 -20.42 17.12 -2.91
CA PHE A 20 -20.96 15.82 -3.29
C PHE A 20 -20.31 14.68 -2.49
N GLY A 21 -21.09 13.69 -2.09
CA GLY A 21 -20.60 12.43 -1.53
C GLY A 21 -21.49 11.29 -2.00
N TRP A 22 -20.88 10.11 -2.21
CA TRP A 22 -21.62 8.89 -2.51
C TRP A 22 -22.44 8.45 -1.30
N ASP A 23 -23.51 7.68 -1.52
CA ASP A 23 -24.40 7.19 -0.47
C ASP A 23 -23.65 6.42 0.66
N ASN A 24 -22.61 5.67 0.28
CA ASN A 24 -21.75 4.92 1.18
C ASN A 24 -20.78 5.77 2.02
N GLU A 25 -20.66 7.08 1.75
CA GLU A 25 -19.82 7.99 2.54
C GLU A 25 -20.56 8.55 3.75
N TYR A 26 -21.90 8.49 3.79
CA TYR A 26 -22.71 9.05 4.87
C TYR A 26 -22.93 8.05 6.02
N GLY A 27 -23.60 8.55 7.07
CA GLY A 27 -23.79 7.83 8.33
C GLY A 27 -22.74 8.24 9.35
N THR A 28 -22.71 7.56 10.49
CA THR A 28 -21.73 7.82 11.54
C THR A 28 -21.27 6.50 12.11
N ARG A 29 -19.95 6.28 12.13
CA ARG A 29 -19.34 5.12 12.75
C ARG A 29 -18.12 5.55 13.56
N LYS A 30 -18.18 5.30 14.87
CA LYS A 30 -17.05 5.53 15.77
C LYS A 30 -16.18 4.28 15.87
N LEU A 31 -14.86 4.47 15.79
CA LEU A 31 -13.86 3.41 15.91
C LEU A 31 -12.79 3.83 16.91
N GLN A 32 -12.39 2.89 17.75
CA GLN A 32 -11.18 3.04 18.56
C GLN A 32 -9.99 2.47 17.78
N VAL A 33 -8.99 3.31 17.49
CA VAL A 33 -7.75 2.91 16.82
C VAL A 33 -6.64 2.81 17.86
N ASN A 34 -6.01 1.65 17.93
CA ASN A 34 -4.85 1.42 18.80
C ASN A 34 -3.61 2.17 18.27
N PRO A 35 -2.59 2.42 19.12
CA PRO A 35 -1.31 2.93 18.66
C PRO A 35 -0.70 2.06 17.56
N PHE A 36 -0.10 2.68 16.56
CA PHE A 36 0.50 1.97 15.43
C PHE A 36 1.69 2.74 14.86
N SER A 37 2.44 2.06 13.98
CA SER A 37 3.50 2.68 13.21
C SER A 37 3.31 2.38 11.73
N VAL A 38 3.59 3.36 10.87
CA VAL A 38 3.42 3.26 9.42
C VAL A 38 4.67 3.74 8.68
N SER A 39 4.91 3.26 7.47
CA SER A 39 5.98 3.82 6.62
C SER A 39 5.68 5.29 6.31
N LYS A 40 6.72 6.12 6.21
CA LYS A 40 6.56 7.54 5.89
C LYS A 40 6.11 7.75 4.44
N PHE A 41 6.56 6.86 3.55
CA PHE A 41 6.28 6.90 2.12
C PHE A 41 5.61 5.59 1.69
N LEU A 42 4.98 5.64 0.52
CA LEU A 42 4.49 4.45 -0.16
C LEU A 42 5.67 3.56 -0.58
N ILE A 43 5.42 2.26 -0.66
CA ILE A 43 6.42 1.29 -1.14
C ILE A 43 6.72 1.59 -2.60
N THR A 44 8.01 1.72 -2.90
CA THR A 44 8.50 2.10 -4.21
C THR A 44 8.65 0.90 -5.15
N ASN A 45 8.75 1.15 -6.45
CA ASN A 45 9.08 0.13 -7.45
C ASN A 45 10.42 -0.56 -7.13
N GLY A 46 11.41 0.17 -6.61
CA GLY A 46 12.70 -0.38 -6.21
C GLY A 46 12.57 -1.38 -5.06
N GLU A 47 11.86 -1.00 -4.00
CA GLU A 47 11.61 -1.90 -2.86
C GLU A 47 10.81 -3.14 -3.29
N PHE A 48 9.80 -2.96 -4.16
CA PHE A 48 9.03 -4.10 -4.68
C PHE A 48 9.84 -4.97 -5.63
N LEU A 49 10.79 -4.39 -6.38
CA LEU A 49 11.69 -5.15 -7.25
C LEU A 49 12.56 -6.13 -6.46
N ASP A 50 12.98 -5.75 -5.25
CA ASP A 50 13.70 -6.66 -4.35
C ASP A 50 12.83 -7.85 -3.93
N PHE A 51 11.53 -7.62 -3.67
CA PHE A 51 10.57 -8.71 -3.45
C PHE A 51 10.45 -9.64 -4.67
N VAL A 52 10.37 -9.08 -5.89
CA VAL A 52 10.33 -9.90 -7.11
C VAL A 52 11.60 -10.73 -7.27
N ARG A 53 12.77 -10.10 -7.12
CA ARG A 53 14.10 -10.75 -7.22
C ARG A 53 14.32 -11.83 -6.17
N ALA A 54 13.76 -11.65 -4.97
CA ALA A 54 13.79 -12.65 -3.90
C ALA A 54 12.84 -13.83 -4.14
N GLY A 55 12.22 -13.95 -5.31
CA GLY A 55 11.27 -15.01 -5.62
C GLY A 55 9.92 -14.83 -4.92
N GLY A 56 9.53 -13.58 -4.62
CA GLY A 56 8.28 -13.26 -3.93
C GLY A 56 7.04 -13.82 -4.60
N TYR A 57 7.00 -13.79 -5.93
CA TYR A 57 5.93 -14.45 -6.69
C TYR A 57 6.05 -15.96 -6.66
N ALA A 58 7.24 -16.56 -6.55
CA ALA A 58 7.46 -18.01 -6.52
C ALA A 58 7.13 -18.67 -5.17
N ASN A 59 7.18 -17.92 -4.08
CA ASN A 59 7.08 -18.47 -2.72
C ASN A 59 5.65 -18.38 -2.15
N ARG A 60 4.94 -19.52 -2.11
CA ARG A 60 3.58 -19.67 -1.55
C ARG A 60 3.42 -19.16 -0.11
N ASN A 61 4.47 -19.16 0.70
CA ASN A 61 4.39 -18.83 2.13
C ASN A 61 4.09 -17.34 2.36
N TYR A 62 4.34 -16.48 1.38
CA TYR A 62 4.01 -15.06 1.48
C TYR A 62 2.55 -14.75 1.15
N TRP A 63 1.83 -15.68 0.51
CA TRP A 63 0.50 -15.43 -0.03
C TRP A 63 -0.58 -16.01 0.87
N THR A 64 -1.71 -15.30 0.94
CA THR A 64 -2.96 -15.91 1.43
C THR A 64 -3.42 -16.98 0.44
N GLU A 65 -4.30 -17.88 0.86
CA GLU A 65 -4.86 -18.90 -0.04
C GLU A 65 -5.49 -18.28 -1.29
N ALA A 66 -6.41 -17.34 -1.11
CA ALA A 66 -7.05 -16.64 -2.23
C ALA A 66 -6.04 -15.89 -3.12
N GLY A 67 -5.02 -15.26 -2.52
CA GLY A 67 -3.98 -14.55 -3.28
C GLY A 67 -3.11 -15.50 -4.10
N TRP A 68 -2.77 -16.66 -3.56
CA TRP A 68 -2.01 -17.67 -4.28
C TRP A 68 -2.81 -18.26 -5.44
N GLN A 69 -4.07 -18.61 -5.20
CA GLN A 69 -4.96 -19.11 -6.26
C GLN A 69 -5.09 -18.08 -7.39
N TRP A 70 -5.27 -16.80 -7.05
CA TRP A 70 -5.25 -15.71 -8.03
C TRP A 70 -3.94 -15.65 -8.82
N ARG A 71 -2.79 -15.68 -8.13
CA ARG A 71 -1.45 -15.61 -8.74
C ARG A 71 -1.26 -16.77 -9.72
N VAL A 72 -1.61 -17.99 -9.31
CA VAL A 72 -1.49 -19.21 -10.13
C VAL A 72 -2.42 -19.15 -11.33
N PHE A 73 -3.71 -18.84 -11.12
CA PHE A 73 -4.70 -18.72 -12.19
C PHE A 73 -4.30 -17.70 -13.25
N ARG A 74 -3.79 -16.54 -12.81
CA ARG A 74 -3.34 -15.47 -13.72
C ARG A 74 -1.94 -15.70 -14.29
N ASN A 75 -1.20 -16.69 -13.78
CA ASN A 75 0.20 -16.97 -14.10
C ASN A 75 1.09 -15.70 -14.09
N VAL A 76 0.93 -14.89 -13.04
CA VAL A 76 1.67 -13.62 -12.89
C VAL A 76 2.97 -13.81 -12.10
N HIS A 77 4.01 -13.07 -12.50
CA HIS A 77 5.36 -13.16 -11.94
C HIS A 77 5.94 -11.80 -11.52
N PHE A 78 5.21 -10.72 -11.78
CA PHE A 78 5.56 -9.33 -11.51
C PHE A 78 4.29 -8.45 -11.62
N PRO A 79 4.32 -7.18 -11.15
CA PRO A 79 3.17 -6.27 -11.22
C PRO A 79 2.61 -6.07 -12.62
N THR A 80 1.29 -5.84 -12.71
CA THR A 80 0.52 -5.81 -13.98
C THR A 80 1.07 -4.85 -15.04
N PHE A 81 1.61 -3.70 -14.63
CA PHE A 81 2.09 -2.66 -15.54
C PHE A 81 3.59 -2.72 -15.83
N TRP A 82 4.31 -3.66 -15.22
CA TRP A 82 5.71 -3.87 -15.52
C TRP A 82 5.86 -4.67 -16.81
N VAL A 83 6.69 -4.17 -17.72
CA VAL A 83 6.97 -4.79 -19.02
C VAL A 83 8.38 -5.35 -18.99
N PRO A 84 8.59 -6.67 -19.13
CA PRO A 84 9.93 -7.26 -19.20
C PRO A 84 10.77 -6.60 -20.30
N ASN A 85 12.02 -6.27 -19.98
CA ASN A 85 12.94 -5.58 -20.87
C ASN A 85 14.30 -6.28 -20.89
N GLY A 86 14.37 -7.45 -21.52
CA GLY A 86 15.58 -8.26 -21.63
C GLY A 86 15.32 -9.76 -21.51
N PRO A 87 16.37 -10.59 -21.51
CA PRO A 87 16.28 -12.03 -21.25
C PRO A 87 15.52 -12.37 -19.96
N VAL A 88 14.80 -13.49 -19.99
CA VAL A 88 14.07 -14.02 -18.84
C VAL A 88 15.03 -14.24 -17.66
N GLY A 89 14.63 -13.83 -16.47
CA GLY A 89 15.40 -14.01 -15.24
C GLY A 89 16.33 -12.85 -14.87
N LEU A 90 16.58 -11.88 -15.77
CA LEU A 90 17.39 -10.71 -15.43
C LEU A 90 16.67 -9.67 -14.57
N HIS A 91 15.35 -9.82 -14.37
CA HIS A 91 14.51 -8.88 -13.62
C HIS A 91 14.67 -7.42 -14.09
N GLN A 92 14.75 -7.25 -15.41
CA GLN A 92 14.78 -5.94 -16.06
C GLN A 92 13.37 -5.63 -16.55
N TYR A 93 12.86 -4.46 -16.16
CA TYR A 93 11.49 -4.04 -16.47
C TYR A 93 11.45 -2.58 -16.90
N LYS A 94 10.49 -2.28 -17.76
CA LYS A 94 9.95 -0.95 -18.05
C LYS A 94 8.57 -0.79 -17.40
N LEU A 95 8.07 0.43 -17.30
CA LEU A 95 6.73 0.72 -16.80
C LEU A 95 5.83 1.18 -17.94
N ARG A 96 4.71 0.48 -18.14
CA ARG A 96 3.63 0.95 -19.01
C ARG A 96 2.77 1.96 -18.25
N VAL A 97 2.87 3.23 -18.63
CA VAL A 97 1.97 4.30 -18.19
C VAL A 97 0.81 4.44 -19.18
N ILE A 98 -0.03 5.48 -19.04
CA ILE A 98 -1.27 5.64 -19.83
C ILE A 98 -0.99 5.65 -21.34
N PHE A 99 0.04 6.39 -21.78
CA PHE A 99 0.31 6.61 -23.22
C PHE A 99 1.67 6.07 -23.68
N ASP A 100 2.54 5.67 -22.76
CA ASP A 100 3.94 5.37 -23.06
C ASP A 100 4.46 4.16 -22.27
N ILE A 101 5.60 3.65 -22.72
CA ILE A 101 6.43 2.72 -21.95
C ILE A 101 7.73 3.45 -21.62
N ILE A 102 7.95 3.71 -20.34
CA ILE A 102 9.13 4.43 -19.83
C ILE A 102 10.05 3.46 -19.07
N ASP A 103 11.29 3.87 -18.82
CA ASP A 103 12.15 3.13 -17.91
C ASP A 103 11.53 3.10 -16.51
N LEU A 104 11.61 1.95 -15.83
CA LEU A 104 10.94 1.74 -14.54
C LEU A 104 11.50 2.73 -13.50
N PRO A 105 10.72 3.74 -13.06
CA PRO A 105 11.19 4.71 -12.08
C PRO A 105 11.20 4.07 -10.70
N LEU A 106 12.39 3.71 -10.21
CA LEU A 106 12.56 2.94 -8.97
C LEU A 106 12.07 3.68 -7.71
N SER A 107 12.02 5.02 -7.72
CA SER A 107 11.56 5.84 -6.60
C SER A 107 10.06 6.09 -6.58
N TRP A 108 9.33 5.73 -7.65
CA TRP A 108 7.88 5.92 -7.70
C TRP A 108 7.17 4.81 -6.92
N PRO A 109 5.96 5.08 -6.37
CA PRO A 109 5.14 4.05 -5.76
C PRO A 109 4.84 2.91 -6.75
N VAL A 110 4.88 1.68 -6.26
CA VAL A 110 4.48 0.51 -7.05
C VAL A 110 2.95 0.43 -7.16
N ASP A 111 2.45 0.08 -8.35
CA ASP A 111 1.03 -0.18 -8.58
C ASP A 111 0.76 -1.69 -8.56
N VAL A 112 0.06 -2.15 -7.53
CA VAL A 112 -0.20 -3.57 -7.24
C VAL A 112 -1.58 -3.75 -6.62
N ASN A 113 -2.13 -4.96 -6.74
CA ASN A 113 -3.37 -5.28 -6.08
C ASN A 113 -3.18 -5.63 -4.58
N ALA A 114 -4.29 -5.82 -3.86
CA ALA A 114 -4.27 -6.12 -2.43
C ALA A 114 -3.62 -7.48 -2.08
N HIS A 115 -3.66 -8.48 -2.96
CA HIS A 115 -2.98 -9.76 -2.74
C HIS A 115 -1.47 -9.60 -2.80
N GLU A 116 -0.98 -8.93 -3.85
CA GLU A 116 0.43 -8.61 -4.05
C GLU A 116 0.97 -7.75 -2.90
N ALA A 117 0.23 -6.71 -2.50
CA ALA A 117 0.64 -5.84 -1.40
C ALA A 117 0.72 -6.59 -0.06
N ARG A 118 -0.22 -7.48 0.23
CA ARG A 118 -0.15 -8.36 1.43
C ARG A 118 1.02 -9.33 1.36
N ALA A 119 1.30 -9.89 0.18
CA ALA A 119 2.44 -10.79 0.00
C ALA A 119 3.78 -10.06 0.21
N TYR A 120 3.90 -8.83 -0.27
CA TYR A 120 5.04 -7.97 0.02
C TYR A 120 5.20 -7.71 1.53
N CYS A 121 4.12 -7.36 2.24
CA CYS A 121 4.17 -7.18 3.69
C CYS A 121 4.64 -8.46 4.43
N ALA A 122 4.16 -9.63 4.02
CA ALA A 122 4.57 -10.91 4.61
C ALA A 122 6.05 -11.21 4.35
N TRP A 123 6.52 -11.00 3.12
CA TRP A 123 7.93 -11.14 2.77
C TRP A 123 8.81 -10.17 3.57
N LYS A 124 8.45 -8.90 3.61
CA LYS A 124 9.21 -7.86 4.31
C LYS A 124 9.27 -8.11 5.80
N THR A 125 8.19 -8.65 6.38
CA THR A 125 8.16 -9.10 7.77
C THR A 125 9.14 -10.25 8.02
N ALA A 126 9.21 -11.21 7.09
CA ALA A 126 10.17 -12.31 7.20
C ALA A 126 11.63 -11.86 7.07
N GLN A 127 11.89 -10.80 6.29
CA GLN A 127 13.23 -10.21 6.14
C GLN A 127 13.64 -9.41 7.38
N ASP A 128 12.81 -8.44 7.79
CA ASP A 128 13.17 -7.47 8.81
C ASP A 128 12.93 -7.98 10.23
N LYS A 129 12.12 -9.05 10.39
CA LYS A 129 11.72 -9.65 11.67
C LYS A 129 11.30 -8.61 12.72
N PRO A 130 10.38 -7.69 12.39
CA PRO A 130 9.90 -6.70 13.34
C PRO A 130 9.14 -7.39 14.49
N GLU A 131 9.01 -6.70 15.62
CA GLU A 131 8.20 -7.18 16.76
C GLU A 131 6.72 -7.40 16.38
N SER A 132 6.21 -6.59 15.45
CA SER A 132 4.85 -6.72 14.91
C SER A 132 4.90 -6.82 13.39
N PRO A 133 4.13 -7.74 12.77
CA PRO A 133 4.16 -7.95 11.34
C PRO A 133 3.66 -6.73 10.57
N TYR A 134 4.27 -6.48 9.41
CA TYR A 134 3.77 -5.46 8.48
C TYR A 134 2.42 -5.88 7.89
N ARG A 135 1.56 -4.90 7.66
CA ARG A 135 0.26 -5.08 7.01
C ARG A 135 -0.18 -3.79 6.31
N LEU A 136 -1.23 -3.91 5.51
CA LEU A 136 -1.94 -2.74 4.99
C LEU A 136 -2.60 -1.96 6.13
N ILE A 137 -2.67 -0.65 5.96
CA ILE A 137 -3.40 0.24 6.86
C ILE A 137 -4.90 -0.04 6.76
N THR A 138 -5.60 0.18 7.86
CA THR A 138 -7.05 0.19 7.93
C THR A 138 -7.60 1.58 7.62
N GLU A 139 -8.89 1.66 7.32
CA GLU A 139 -9.58 2.94 7.14
C GLU A 139 -9.50 3.83 8.39
N GLY A 140 -9.64 3.24 9.59
CA GLY A 140 -9.52 3.98 10.84
C GLY A 140 -8.13 4.62 11.00
N GLU A 141 -7.06 3.86 10.74
CA GLU A 141 -5.69 4.37 10.78
C GLU A 141 -5.44 5.44 9.72
N HIS A 142 -5.99 5.28 8.51
CA HIS A 142 -5.92 6.30 7.48
C HIS A 142 -6.55 7.63 7.96
N ASN A 143 -7.70 7.58 8.62
CA ASN A 143 -8.36 8.76 9.17
C ASN A 143 -7.55 9.40 10.31
N VAL A 144 -6.91 8.61 11.19
CA VAL A 144 -5.98 9.13 12.21
C VAL A 144 -4.85 9.93 11.55
N ILE A 145 -4.22 9.37 10.52
CA ILE A 145 -3.12 10.03 9.80
C ILE A 145 -3.61 11.33 9.15
N ARG A 146 -4.75 11.27 8.44
CA ARG A 146 -5.35 12.42 7.75
C ARG A 146 -5.68 13.54 8.74
N ASP A 147 -6.38 13.24 9.83
CA ASP A 147 -6.85 14.24 10.78
C ASP A 147 -5.68 14.89 11.52
N GLN A 148 -4.62 14.13 11.80
CA GLN A 148 -3.39 14.69 12.36
C GLN A 148 -2.67 15.59 11.36
N ALA A 149 -2.57 15.18 10.09
CA ALA A 149 -1.98 16.02 9.04
C ALA A 149 -2.78 17.33 8.83
N ILE A 150 -4.12 17.28 8.86
CA ILE A 150 -4.97 18.47 8.81
C ILE A 150 -4.71 19.38 10.02
N LYS A 151 -4.57 18.82 11.22
CA LYS A 151 -4.23 19.59 12.44
C LYS A 151 -2.84 20.23 12.34
N ASP A 152 -1.88 19.56 11.74
CA ASP A 152 -0.53 20.11 11.55
C ASP A 152 -0.54 21.24 10.51
N VAL A 153 -1.33 21.12 9.44
CA VAL A 153 -1.53 22.20 8.45
C VAL A 153 -2.29 23.38 9.06
N SER A 154 -3.32 23.15 9.89
CA SER A 154 -4.07 24.25 10.53
C SER A 154 -3.28 24.94 11.65
N ARG A 155 -2.28 24.26 12.24
CA ARG A 155 -1.28 24.85 13.14
C ARG A 155 -0.14 25.55 12.40
N GLY A 156 0.11 25.15 11.16
CA GLY A 156 1.10 25.75 10.26
C GLY A 156 0.51 26.92 9.48
N THR A 157 0.53 28.12 10.06
CA THR A 157 0.63 29.33 9.23
C THR A 157 1.89 29.19 8.37
N ALA A 158 1.75 29.55 7.09
CA ALA A 158 2.83 29.58 6.13
C ALA A 158 4.13 30.12 6.75
N ARG A 159 5.21 29.34 6.57
CA ARG A 159 6.58 29.86 6.57
C ARG A 159 7.17 29.56 5.21
#